data_AF-A0A428TAX2-F1
#
_entry.id   AF-A0A428TAX2-F1
#
_cell.length_a   1.000
_cell.length_b   1.000
_cell.length_c   1.000
_cell.angle_alpha   90.00
_cell.angle_beta   90.00
_cell.angle_gamma   90.00
#
_symmetry.space_group_name_H-M   'P 1'
#
loop_
_entity.id
_entity.type
_entity.pdbx_description
1 polymer ?
#
loop_
_entity_poly.entity_id
_entity_poly.type
_entity_poly.pdbx_seq_one_letter_code
_entity_poly.pdbx_strand_id
1 'polypeptide(L)'
;MIVGKVLGMRVPIFEALVNYTQGKLDIPPFAPRWGSNIMSTTTLAAAVARALNNLAAISGRAIPLGDENWMMAEYWGMFFKAAGSNVKIEASHKNHPLLPRSFIFTGRDKVAYEPDPADVGLLGGYRRRDVDKVFLCPSHRP
;
A
#
# COMPACT_ATOMS: atom_id res chain seq x y z
N MET A 1 3.28 4.75 -1.29
CA MET A 1 3.46 3.35 -1.71
C MET A 1 2.32 2.93 -2.62
N ILE A 2 2.59 2.22 -3.70
CA ILE A 2 1.56 1.69 -4.58
C ILE A 2 1.39 0.20 -4.30
N VAL A 3 0.14 -0.26 -4.16
CA VAL A 3 -0.19 -1.64 -3.76
C VAL A 3 -1.14 -2.25 -4.78
N GLY A 4 -0.82 -3.45 -5.27
CA GLY A 4 -1.60 -4.09 -6.30
C GLY A 4 -1.03 -5.43 -6.71
N LYS A 5 -1.85 -6.23 -7.40
CA LYS A 5 -1.43 -7.48 -8.03
C LYS A 5 -1.30 -7.26 -9.54
N VAL A 6 -0.13 -7.58 -10.08
CA VAL A 6 0.09 -7.71 -11.52
C VAL A 6 0.24 -9.19 -11.83
N LEU A 7 -0.61 -9.72 -12.71
CA LEU A 7 -0.58 -11.15 -13.06
C LEU A 7 0.77 -11.51 -13.68
N GLY A 8 1.38 -12.61 -13.22
CA GLY A 8 2.69 -13.07 -13.69
C GLY A 8 3.90 -12.40 -13.02
N MET A 9 3.70 -11.30 -12.28
CA MET A 9 4.79 -10.65 -11.55
C MET A 9 5.05 -11.35 -10.23
N ARG A 10 6.30 -11.75 -9.99
CA ARG A 10 6.78 -12.24 -8.69
C ARG A 10 7.64 -11.20 -8.02
N VAL A 11 7.38 -10.95 -6.75
CA VAL A 11 8.17 -10.01 -5.94
C VAL A 11 8.59 -10.75 -4.65
N PRO A 12 9.87 -11.10 -4.49
CA PRO A 12 10.33 -11.95 -3.39
C PRO A 12 9.94 -11.46 -1.99
N ILE A 13 9.88 -10.15 -1.77
CA ILE A 13 9.48 -9.59 -0.47
C ILE A 13 8.03 -9.93 -0.10
N PHE A 14 7.13 -10.03 -1.08
CA PHE A 14 5.73 -10.41 -0.81
C PHE A 14 5.60 -11.90 -0.51
N GLU A 15 6.42 -12.76 -1.13
CA GLU A 15 6.49 -14.18 -0.77
C GLU A 15 6.94 -14.35 0.69
N ALA A 16 7.97 -13.60 1.12
CA ALA A 16 8.44 -13.58 2.50
C ALA A 16 7.38 -13.06 3.48
N LEU A 17 6.66 -11.99 3.13
CA LEU A 17 5.54 -11.46 3.94
C LEU A 17 4.39 -12.46 4.05
N VAL A 18 4.05 -13.19 2.98
CA VAL A 18 3.02 -14.24 3.04
C VAL A 18 3.47 -15.38 3.97
N ASN A 19 4.71 -15.87 3.82
CA ASN A 19 5.25 -16.89 4.71
C ASN A 19 5.25 -16.45 6.18
N TYR A 20 5.60 -15.20 6.44
CA TYR A 20 5.52 -14.58 7.77
C TYR A 20 4.09 -14.59 8.33
N THR A 21 3.11 -14.16 7.55
CA THR A 21 1.70 -14.12 7.98
C THR A 21 1.11 -15.50 8.25
N GLN A 22 1.65 -16.53 7.58
CA GLN A 22 1.29 -17.94 7.78
C GLN A 22 2.02 -18.61 8.95
N GLY A 23 2.85 -17.87 9.70
CA GLY A 23 3.63 -18.41 10.82
C GLY A 23 4.75 -19.37 10.40
N LYS A 24 5.15 -19.36 9.12
CA LYS A 24 6.25 -20.20 8.61
C LYS A 24 7.63 -19.66 8.96
N LEU A 25 7.70 -18.42 9.43
CA LEU A 25 8.92 -17.79 9.92
C LEU A 25 8.83 -17.68 11.44
N ASP A 26 9.90 -18.03 12.15
CA ASP A 26 10.01 -17.87 13.60
C ASP A 26 10.23 -16.38 13.97
N ILE A 27 9.25 -15.56 13.65
CA ILE A 27 9.23 -14.11 13.89
C ILE A 27 7.89 -13.78 14.56
N PRO A 28 7.88 -13.11 15.72
CA PRO A 28 6.64 -12.75 16.37
C PRO A 28 5.82 -11.75 15.52
N PRO A 29 4.49 -11.71 15.70
CA PRO A 29 3.62 -10.81 14.94
C PRO A 29 3.80 -9.34 15.39
N PHE A 30 4.48 -8.54 14.58
CA PHE A 30 4.59 -7.08 14.72
C PHE A 30 4.97 -6.45 13.38
N ALA A 31 4.63 -5.17 13.19
CA ALA A 31 5.09 -4.40 12.06
C ALA A 31 6.13 -3.35 12.48
N PRO A 32 7.09 -3.00 11.60
CA PRO A 32 7.94 -1.83 11.80
C PRO A 32 7.11 -0.57 12.07
N ARG A 33 7.48 0.22 13.08
CA ARG A 33 6.83 1.51 13.34
C ARG A 33 7.27 2.55 12.30
N TRP A 34 6.45 2.69 11.26
CA TRP A 34 6.38 3.82 10.35
C TRP A 34 5.06 3.74 9.58
N GLY A 35 4.75 4.76 8.77
CA GLY A 35 3.59 4.76 7.89
C GLY A 35 3.83 5.55 6.63
N SER A 36 2.96 5.36 5.65
CA SER A 36 3.04 6.01 4.34
C SER A 36 1.65 6.32 3.81
N ASN A 37 1.58 7.24 2.87
CA ASN A 37 0.45 7.30 1.96
C ASN A 37 0.48 6.08 1.03
N ILE A 38 -0.60 5.32 0.99
CA ILE A 38 -0.77 4.10 0.21
C ILE A 38 -1.91 4.31 -0.78
N MET A 39 -1.70 3.89 -2.03
CA MET A 39 -2.70 3.95 -3.10
C MET A 39 -2.73 2.62 -3.84
N SER A 40 -3.91 2.18 -4.27
CA SER A 40 -4.03 0.97 -5.09
C SER A 40 -3.55 1.19 -6.52
N THR A 41 -3.07 0.13 -7.19
CA THR A 41 -2.73 0.20 -8.62
C THR A 41 -3.94 0.57 -9.49
N THR A 42 -5.15 0.17 -9.08
CA THR A 42 -6.40 0.51 -9.78
C THR A 42 -6.68 2.00 -9.72
N THR A 43 -6.55 2.59 -8.54
CA THR A 43 -6.72 4.03 -8.32
C THR A 43 -5.67 4.84 -9.08
N LEU A 44 -4.40 4.40 -9.03
CA LEU A 44 -3.32 5.00 -9.83
C LEU A 44 -3.63 4.95 -11.33
N ALA A 45 -4.06 3.80 -11.85
CA ALA A 45 -4.40 3.64 -13.27
C ALA A 45 -5.55 4.58 -13.68
N ALA A 46 -6.58 4.74 -12.83
CA ALA A 46 -7.68 5.66 -13.08
C ALA A 46 -7.21 7.12 -13.14
N ALA A 47 -6.34 7.55 -12.22
CA ALA A 47 -5.78 8.90 -12.22
C ALA A 47 -4.93 9.16 -13.49
N VAL A 48 -4.06 8.22 -13.87
CA VAL A 48 -3.22 8.33 -15.07
C VAL A 48 -4.08 8.35 -16.34
N ALA A 49 -5.08 7.49 -16.45
CA ALA A 49 -6.00 7.49 -17.60
C ALA A 49 -6.73 8.83 -17.74
N ARG A 50 -7.12 9.46 -16.63
CA ARG A 50 -7.71 10.81 -16.66
C ARG A 50 -6.72 11.89 -17.04
N ALA A 51 -5.47 11.80 -16.57
CA ALA A 51 -4.41 12.71 -16.98
C ALA A 51 -4.20 12.71 -18.50
N LEU A 52 -4.14 11.52 -19.10
CA LEU A 52 -3.97 11.34 -20.55
C LEU A 52 -5.18 11.83 -21.36
N ASN A 53 -6.38 11.83 -20.78
CA ASN A 53 -7.59 12.35 -21.44
C ASN A 53 -7.75 13.88 -21.26
N ASN A 54 -6.93 14.53 -20.44
CA ASN A 54 -7.00 15.95 -20.13
C ASN A 54 -5.64 16.63 -20.28
N LEU A 55 -4.89 16.25 -21.33
CA LEU A 55 -3.53 16.74 -21.58
C LEU A 55 -3.44 18.26 -21.69
N ALA A 56 -4.46 18.93 -22.23
CA ALA A 56 -4.47 20.38 -22.35
C ALA A 56 -4.37 21.10 -20.98
N ALA A 57 -4.94 20.52 -19.92
CA ALA A 57 -4.90 21.09 -18.58
C ALA A 57 -3.72 20.58 -17.71
N ILE A 58 -3.09 19.47 -18.10
CA ILE A 58 -2.18 18.70 -17.24
C ILE A 58 -0.76 18.62 -17.79
N SER A 59 -0.56 18.72 -19.11
CA SER A 59 0.76 18.63 -19.73
C SER A 59 1.74 19.63 -19.11
N GLY A 60 2.93 19.17 -18.75
CA GLY A 60 3.98 19.98 -18.12
C GLY A 60 3.82 20.20 -16.60
N ARG A 61 2.77 19.67 -15.97
CA ARG A 61 2.58 19.79 -14.51
C ARG A 61 3.09 18.54 -13.76
N ALA A 62 3.70 18.78 -12.61
CA ALA A 62 3.96 17.73 -11.63
C ALA A 62 2.80 17.70 -10.61
N ILE A 63 1.93 16.69 -10.72
CA ILE A 63 0.78 16.52 -9.81
C ILE A 63 1.07 15.35 -8.86
N PRO A 64 1.29 15.59 -7.56
CA PRO A 64 1.49 14.51 -6.62
C PRO A 64 0.19 13.74 -6.39
N LEU A 65 0.30 12.41 -6.30
CA LEU A 65 -0.84 11.51 -6.09
C LEU A 65 -0.82 10.95 -4.67
N GLY A 66 -2.01 10.77 -4.10
CA GLY A 66 -2.18 10.14 -2.80
C GLY A 66 -3.58 9.58 -2.58
N ASP A 67 -3.68 8.62 -1.66
CA ASP A 67 -4.97 8.04 -1.28
C ASP A 67 -5.10 7.87 0.23
N GLU A 68 -4.65 6.76 0.81
CA GLU A 68 -4.89 6.45 2.22
C GLU A 68 -3.63 6.54 3.07
N ASN A 69 -3.70 7.15 4.26
CA ASN A 69 -2.54 7.30 5.14
C ASN A 69 -2.50 6.22 6.23
N TRP A 70 -1.74 5.15 6.01
CA TRP A 70 -1.69 3.97 6.87
C TRP A 70 -0.35 3.80 7.60
N MET A 71 -0.40 3.31 8.83
CA MET A 71 0.70 2.68 9.53
C MET A 71 1.02 1.32 8.90
N MET A 72 2.28 0.89 8.95
CA MET A 72 2.62 -0.46 8.49
C MET A 72 1.90 -1.57 9.25
N ALA A 73 1.52 -1.35 10.51
CA ALA A 73 0.70 -2.28 11.26
C ALA A 73 -0.68 -2.51 10.60
N GLU A 74 -1.30 -1.44 10.08
CA GLU A 74 -2.57 -1.52 9.34
C GLU A 74 -2.36 -2.24 8.00
N TYR A 75 -1.32 -1.86 7.26
CA TYR A 75 -0.96 -2.47 5.98
C TYR A 75 -0.65 -3.97 6.12
N TRP A 76 0.19 -4.36 7.08
CA TRP A 76 0.58 -5.75 7.31
C TRP A 76 -0.59 -6.55 7.88
N GLY A 77 -1.43 -5.94 8.71
CA GLY A 77 -2.68 -6.53 9.19
C GLY A 77 -3.58 -7.03 8.06
N MET A 78 -3.57 -6.37 6.89
CA MET A 78 -4.33 -6.86 5.72
C MET A 78 -3.82 -8.19 5.18
N PHE A 79 -2.51 -8.45 5.22
CA PHE A 79 -1.96 -9.76 4.84
C PHE A 79 -2.36 -10.85 5.85
N PHE A 80 -2.32 -10.56 7.16
CA PHE A 80 -2.77 -11.49 8.20
C PHE A 80 -4.26 -11.83 8.02
N LYS A 81 -5.09 -10.80 7.80
CA LYS A 81 -6.52 -10.98 7.51
C LYS A 81 -6.74 -11.82 6.25
N ALA A 82 -6.01 -11.56 5.17
CA ALA A 82 -6.11 -12.33 3.93
C ALA A 82 -5.64 -13.78 4.09
N ALA A 83 -4.70 -14.05 4.99
CA ALA A 83 -4.26 -15.40 5.36
C ALA A 83 -5.24 -16.12 6.32
N GLY A 84 -6.35 -15.48 6.71
CA GLY A 84 -7.33 -16.04 7.65
C GLY A 84 -6.92 -15.93 9.12
N SER A 85 -5.89 -15.14 9.44
CA SER A 85 -5.44 -14.89 10.81
C SER A 85 -6.20 -13.73 11.45
N ASN A 86 -6.62 -13.92 12.70
CA ASN A 86 -7.23 -12.87 13.53
C ASN A 86 -6.20 -12.13 14.41
N VAL A 87 -4.90 -12.37 14.18
CA VAL A 87 -3.84 -11.70 14.93
C VAL A 87 -3.85 -10.22 14.58
N LYS A 88 -4.05 -9.36 15.59
CA LYS A 88 -3.87 -7.93 15.45
C LYS A 88 -2.38 -7.60 15.47
N ILE A 89 -1.88 -7.02 14.38
CA ILE A 89 -0.49 -6.58 14.27
C ILE A 89 -0.34 -5.22 14.93
N GLU A 90 0.63 -5.12 15.83
CA GLU A 90 0.98 -3.86 16.51
C GLU A 90 2.27 -3.29 15.91
N ALA A 91 2.37 -1.96 15.91
CA ALA A 91 3.59 -1.27 15.48
C ALA A 91 4.66 -1.36 16.57
N SER A 92 5.88 -1.77 16.20
CA SER A 92 7.00 -1.92 17.13
C SER A 92 8.21 -1.07 16.74
N HIS A 93 8.93 -0.60 17.75
CA HIS A 93 10.24 0.03 17.57
C HIS A 93 11.36 -1.00 17.35
N LYS A 94 11.10 -2.30 17.58
CA LYS A 94 12.06 -3.38 17.32
C LYS A 94 12.38 -3.43 15.83
N ASN A 95 13.62 -3.79 15.50
CA ASN A 95 14.04 -3.97 14.11
C ASN A 95 13.36 -5.22 13.54
N HIS A 96 12.58 -5.08 12.47
CA HIS A 96 11.88 -6.24 11.89
C HIS A 96 12.79 -6.95 10.88
N PRO A 97 12.99 -8.29 10.96
CA PRO A 97 13.90 -8.99 10.06
C PRO A 97 13.57 -8.86 8.57
N LEU A 98 12.27 -8.84 8.23
CA LEU A 98 11.81 -8.66 6.84
C LEU A 98 11.84 -7.23 6.32
N LEU A 99 11.93 -6.24 7.22
CA LEU A 99 12.10 -4.85 6.82
C LEU A 99 13.04 -4.15 7.81
N PRO A 100 14.35 -4.39 7.67
CA PRO A 100 15.35 -3.74 8.50
C PRO A 100 15.25 -2.22 8.40
N ARG A 101 15.59 -1.55 9.50
CA ARG A 101 15.52 -0.09 9.64
C ARG A 101 16.29 0.67 8.57
N SER A 102 17.36 0.09 8.02
CA SER A 102 18.15 0.68 6.92
C SER A 102 17.36 0.88 5.63
N PHE A 103 16.22 0.21 5.45
CA PHE A 103 15.34 0.37 4.28
C PHE A 103 14.22 1.41 4.49
N ILE A 104 14.10 2.00 5.67
CA ILE A 104 13.04 2.98 5.99
C ILE A 104 13.61 4.40 5.79
N PHE A 105 13.22 5.04 4.69
CA PHE A 105 13.69 6.39 4.33
C PHE A 105 12.87 7.51 4.98
N THR A 106 11.68 7.22 5.50
CA THR A 106 10.68 8.21 5.90
C THR A 106 10.58 8.46 7.41
N GLY A 107 11.66 8.22 8.16
CA GLY A 107 11.65 8.38 9.61
C GLY A 107 10.80 7.32 10.34
N ARG A 108 10.35 7.64 11.56
CA ARG A 108 9.68 6.68 12.48
C ARG A 108 8.17 6.86 12.59
N ASP A 109 7.64 7.91 11.98
CA ASP A 109 6.24 8.28 12.07
C ASP A 109 5.51 8.04 10.75
N LYS A 110 4.20 8.24 10.77
CA LYS A 110 3.39 8.15 9.56
C LYS A 110 3.66 9.37 8.69
N VAL A 111 4.23 9.14 7.50
CA VAL A 111 4.18 10.17 6.46
C VAL A 111 2.76 10.20 5.93
N ALA A 112 2.04 11.25 6.34
CA ALA A 112 0.70 11.53 5.86
C ALA A 112 0.77 12.55 4.72
N TYR A 113 0.04 12.27 3.66
CA TYR A 113 -0.16 13.17 2.55
C TYR A 113 -1.64 13.19 2.19
N GLU A 114 -2.19 14.38 1.98
CA GLU A 114 -3.53 14.57 1.45
C GLU A 114 -3.41 15.33 0.12
N PRO A 115 -3.94 14.79 -0.99
CA PRO A 115 -3.91 15.48 -2.28
C PRO A 115 -4.72 16.78 -2.27
N ASP A 116 -4.27 17.75 -3.06
CA ASP A 116 -5.06 18.96 -3.30
C ASP A 116 -6.38 18.60 -4.01
N PRO A 117 -7.55 18.99 -3.46
CA PRO A 117 -8.84 18.74 -4.09
C PRO A 117 -8.96 19.25 -5.53
N ALA A 118 -8.29 20.36 -5.87
CA ALA A 118 -8.29 20.90 -7.23
C ALA A 118 -7.55 19.97 -8.21
N ASP A 119 -6.40 19.43 -7.79
CA ASP A 119 -5.64 18.45 -8.58
C ASP A 119 -6.39 17.12 -8.72
N VAL A 120 -7.06 16.67 -7.65
CA VAL A 120 -7.95 15.50 -7.71
C VAL A 120 -9.10 15.74 -8.70
N GLY A 121 -9.67 16.94 -8.71
CA GLY A 121 -10.69 17.35 -9.67
C GLY A 121 -10.21 17.31 -11.12
N LEU A 122 -9.02 17.82 -11.39
CA LEU A 122 -8.39 17.77 -12.72
C LEU A 122 -8.15 16.33 -13.21
N LEU A 123 -7.88 15.43 -12.28
CA LEU A 123 -7.72 13.99 -12.51
C LEU A 123 -9.06 13.23 -12.51
N GLY A 124 -10.17 13.94 -12.70
CA GLY A 124 -11.49 13.35 -12.86
C GLY A 124 -12.07 12.75 -11.59
N GLY A 125 -11.61 13.21 -10.41
CA GLY A 125 -12.10 12.74 -9.12
C GLY A 125 -11.89 11.23 -8.93
N TYR A 126 -10.68 10.75 -9.25
CA TYR A 126 -10.35 9.32 -9.22
C TYR A 126 -10.87 8.63 -7.96
N ARG A 127 -11.27 7.37 -8.11
CA ARG A 127 -11.78 6.56 -7.00
C ARG A 127 -10.73 6.47 -5.89
N ARG A 128 -11.15 6.55 -4.64
CA ARG A 128 -10.28 6.50 -3.45
C ARG A 128 -10.77 5.45 -2.46
N ARG A 129 -9.93 5.13 -1.47
CA ARG A 129 -10.25 4.23 -0.37
C ARG A 129 -10.56 2.81 -0.83
N ASP A 130 -9.64 2.22 -1.59
CA ASP A 130 -9.78 0.87 -2.10
C ASP A 130 -8.53 -0.01 -1.94
N VAL A 131 -7.59 0.40 -1.06
CA VAL A 131 -6.38 -0.38 -0.80
C VAL A 131 -6.73 -1.74 -0.18
N ASP A 132 -7.70 -1.81 0.71
CA ASP A 132 -8.16 -3.06 1.35
C ASP A 132 -8.68 -4.10 0.34
N LYS A 133 -9.35 -3.65 -0.72
CA LYS A 133 -9.91 -4.51 -1.77
C LYS A 133 -8.84 -5.22 -2.59
N VAL A 134 -7.60 -4.72 -2.59
CA VAL A 134 -6.45 -5.40 -3.21
C VAL A 134 -6.18 -6.75 -2.54
N PHE A 135 -6.43 -6.85 -1.24
CA PHE A 135 -6.14 -8.04 -0.44
C PHE A 135 -7.28 -9.06 -0.40
N LEU A 136 -8.52 -8.57 -0.52
CA LEU A 136 -9.73 -9.37 -0.30
C LEU A 136 -10.37 -9.87 -1.60
N CYS A 137 -9.78 -9.56 -2.75
CA CYS A 137 -10.29 -10.02 -4.03
C CYS A 137 -10.13 -11.55 -4.12
N PRO A 138 -11.19 -12.31 -4.46
CA PRO A 138 -11.13 -13.76 -4.48
C PRO A 138 -10.24 -14.21 -5.65
N SER A 139 -8.97 -14.49 -5.38
CA SER A 139 -8.19 -15.32 -6.29
C SER A 139 -8.86 -16.68 -6.34
N HIS A 140 -9.14 -17.13 -7.57
CA HIS A 140 -9.65 -18.46 -7.87
C HIS A 140 -9.01 -19.49 -6.94
N ARG A 141 -9.88 -20.17 -6.20
CA ARG A 141 -9.55 -21.44 -5.56
C ARG A 141 -8.98 -22.34 -6.67
N PRO A 142 -7.85 -23.03 -6.45
CA PRO A 142 -7.33 -23.98 -7.44
C PRO A 142 -8.41 -25.01 -7.83
#